data_AF-A0AAQ2J8M9-F1
#
_entry.id   AF-A0AAQ2J8M9-F1
#
_cell.length_a   1.000
_cell.length_b   1.000
_cell.length_c   1.000
_cell.angle_alpha   90.00
_cell.angle_beta   90.00
_cell.angle_gamma   90.00
#
_symmetry.space_group_name_H-M   'P 1'
#
loop_
_entity.id
_entity.type
_entity.pdbx_description
1 polymer ?
#
loop_
_entity_poly.entity_id
_entity_poly.type
_entity_poly.pdbx_seq_one_letter_code
_entity_poly.pdbx_strand_id
1 'polypeptide(L)'
;MSEPFNTWQARFEKLRSNKFFEGLVISIIVISALVIGAKTYEETSRIEQWLLYLDVAVTVFFLVEILIRMAAERNLVSFFKKGWNVFDFLIVTASLIPMDDSEMVLLARLLRIFRVLRLVSMIPELQMLLAALVKSIPRMGYVVLLMFIIFYIYAALGSFLFHDVDEFLWGNISIAMLTLFRIATFEDWTDVMYATQEVYVWSWIYYLTFIFLTAFIFLNMMIGIVLDVMQKESAQLDTDYEEGDPAQLQALRDDVHSLKMQLDRMEAAMAERHAATTPPHRPSDSATTD
;
A
#
# COMPACT_ATOMS: atom_id res chain seq x y z
N MET A 1 1.78 38.25 -8.06
CA MET A 1 0.78 38.28 -6.97
C MET A 1 0.80 37.03 -6.08
N SER A 2 1.90 36.26 -6.01
CA SER A 2 1.96 34.93 -5.37
C SER A 2 2.49 34.90 -3.92
N GLU A 3 3.25 35.92 -3.50
CA GLU A 3 3.86 36.01 -2.16
C GLU A 3 2.86 35.89 -0.99
N PRO A 4 1.74 36.64 -0.95
CA PRO A 4 0.83 36.55 0.20
C PRO A 4 0.09 35.20 0.26
N PHE A 5 -0.32 34.62 -0.87
CA PHE A 5 -1.04 33.34 -0.88
C PHE A 5 -0.17 32.18 -0.39
N ASN A 6 1.12 32.18 -0.69
CA ASN A 6 2.06 31.19 -0.16
C ASN A 6 2.18 31.28 1.37
N THR A 7 2.14 32.48 1.96
CA THR A 7 2.16 32.63 3.42
C THR A 7 0.87 32.16 4.09
N TRP A 8 -0.29 32.35 3.46
CA TRP A 8 -1.57 31.82 3.94
C TRP A 8 -1.64 30.30 3.83
N GLN A 9 -1.14 29.73 2.73
CA GLN A 9 -1.03 28.28 2.57
C GLN A 9 -0.19 27.66 3.69
N ALA A 10 1.00 28.21 3.96
CA ALA A 10 1.89 27.70 5.02
C ALA A 10 1.24 27.77 6.43
N ARG A 11 0.42 28.80 6.69
CA ARG A 11 -0.33 28.91 7.95
C ARG A 11 -1.41 27.84 8.08
N PHE A 12 -2.15 27.57 7.00
CA PHE A 12 -3.16 26.51 6.98
C PHE A 12 -2.53 25.13 7.10
N GLU A 13 -1.41 24.88 6.42
CA GLU A 13 -0.64 23.64 6.56
C GLU A 13 -0.16 23.44 8.00
N LYS A 14 0.36 24.49 8.65
CA LYS A 14 0.77 24.45 10.06
C LYS A 14 -0.39 24.18 11.02
N LEU A 15 -1.57 24.74 10.75
CA LEU A 15 -2.77 24.49 11.52
C LEU A 15 -3.26 23.05 11.33
N ARG A 16 -3.25 22.56 10.09
CA ARG A 16 -3.64 21.19 9.73
C ARG A 16 -2.70 20.15 10.35
N SER A 17 -1.39 20.43 10.38
CA SER A 17 -0.38 19.54 10.97
C SER A 17 -0.35 19.56 12.50
N ASN A 18 -1.15 20.41 13.15
CA ASN A 18 -1.25 20.42 14.60
C ASN A 18 -2.01 19.17 15.07
N LYS A 19 -1.34 18.27 15.81
CA LYS A 19 -1.89 16.99 16.27
C LYS A 19 -3.21 17.12 17.05
N PHE A 20 -3.42 18.22 17.78
CA PHE A 20 -4.69 18.47 18.46
C PHE A 20 -5.81 18.79 17.46
N PHE A 21 -5.55 19.68 16.50
CA PHE A 21 -6.52 20.06 15.48
C PHE A 21 -6.82 18.89 14.54
N GLU A 22 -5.79 18.14 14.16
CA GLU A 22 -5.89 16.88 13.40
C GLU A 22 -6.83 15.89 14.11
N GLY A 23 -6.54 15.58 15.38
CA GLY A 23 -7.38 14.68 16.18
C GLY A 23 -8.81 15.17 16.36
N LEU A 24 -9.02 16.48 16.51
CA LEU A 24 -10.35 17.09 16.60
C LEU A 24 -11.15 16.91 15.30
N VAL A 25 -10.56 17.22 14.15
CA VAL A 25 -11.22 17.08 12.84
C VAL A 25 -11.51 15.61 12.54
N ILE A 26 -10.56 14.71 12.81
CA ILE A 26 -10.76 13.26 12.67
C ILE A 26 -11.92 12.80 13.55
N SER A 27 -11.96 13.23 14.82
CA SER A 27 -13.03 12.87 15.74
C SER A 27 -14.40 13.34 15.23
N ILE A 28 -14.49 14.57 14.71
CA ILE A 28 -15.73 15.09 14.11
C ILE A 28 -16.15 14.24 12.92
N ILE A 29 -15.22 13.92 12.00
CA ILE A 29 -15.54 13.13 10.80
C ILE A 29 -16.00 11.72 11.19
N VAL A 30 -15.28 11.05 12.10
CA VAL A 30 -15.61 9.68 12.55
C VAL A 30 -16.95 9.66 13.27
N ILE A 31 -17.19 10.56 14.23
CA ILE A 31 -18.45 10.62 14.97
C ILE A 31 -19.61 10.97 14.03
N SER A 32 -19.41 11.91 13.09
CA SER A 32 -20.40 12.25 12.06
C SER A 32 -20.73 11.04 11.17
N ALA A 33 -19.71 10.27 10.75
CA ALA A 33 -19.88 9.04 9.97
C ALA A 33 -20.68 7.98 10.74
N LEU A 34 -20.34 7.77 12.02
CA LEU A 34 -21.06 6.83 12.89
C LEU A 34 -22.52 7.25 13.07
N VAL A 35 -22.80 8.54 13.20
CA VAL A 35 -24.18 9.05 13.28
C VAL A 35 -24.95 8.86 11.98
N ILE A 36 -24.31 9.01 10.81
CA ILE A 36 -24.94 8.66 9.52
C ILE A 36 -25.31 7.18 9.49
N GLY A 37 -24.45 6.28 9.99
CA GLY A 37 -24.77 4.87 10.13
C GLY A 37 -25.89 4.61 11.15
N ALA A 38 -25.84 5.30 12.29
CA ALA A 38 -26.83 5.20 13.37
C ALA A 38 -28.22 5.70 12.96
N LYS A 39 -28.34 6.64 12.00
CA LYS A 39 -29.63 7.05 11.40
C LYS A 39 -30.39 5.92 10.70
N THR A 40 -29.75 4.76 10.51
CA THR A 40 -30.44 3.52 10.09
C THR A 40 -31.30 2.94 11.22
N TYR A 41 -31.10 3.40 12.46
CA TYR A 41 -31.85 3.09 13.67
C TYR A 41 -32.51 4.38 14.22
N GLU A 42 -33.58 4.26 15.02
CA GLU A 42 -34.44 5.40 15.40
C GLU A 42 -33.74 6.55 16.16
N GLU A 43 -34.33 7.75 16.02
CA GLU A 43 -33.78 9.11 16.19
C GLU A 43 -32.97 9.43 17.48
N THR A 44 -31.82 10.10 17.31
CA THR A 44 -31.12 10.80 18.40
C THR A 44 -31.02 12.31 18.11
N SER A 45 -32.06 13.08 18.47
CA SER A 45 -32.30 14.42 17.91
C SER A 45 -31.31 15.55 18.30
N ARG A 46 -30.70 15.55 19.49
CA ARG A 46 -29.88 16.70 19.95
C ARG A 46 -28.41 16.64 19.58
N ILE A 47 -27.80 15.45 19.63
CA ILE A 47 -26.38 15.25 19.30
C ILE A 47 -26.16 15.44 17.80
N GLU A 48 -27.15 15.05 16.99
CA GLU A 48 -27.14 15.20 15.53
C GLU A 48 -27.00 16.64 15.05
N GLN A 49 -27.72 17.59 15.68
CA GLN A 49 -27.68 19.00 15.26
C GLN A 49 -26.30 19.62 15.49
N TRP A 50 -25.69 19.36 16.65
CA TRP A 50 -24.34 19.85 16.96
C TRP A 50 -23.28 19.25 16.03
N LEU A 51 -23.37 17.94 15.77
CA LEU A 51 -22.47 17.27 14.84
C LEU A 51 -22.62 17.76 13.40
N LEU A 52 -23.85 18.09 12.98
CA LEU A 52 -24.08 18.69 11.67
C LEU A 52 -23.36 20.03 11.53
N TYR A 53 -23.46 20.91 12.54
CA TYR A 53 -22.73 22.19 12.51
C TYR A 53 -21.22 22.00 12.46
N LEU A 54 -20.69 21.04 13.22
CA LEU A 54 -19.27 20.70 13.20
C LEU A 54 -18.82 20.12 11.85
N ASP A 55 -19.62 19.24 11.23
CA ASP A 55 -19.32 18.70 9.90
C ASP A 55 -19.34 19.80 8.82
N VAL A 56 -20.30 20.72 8.89
CA VAL A 56 -20.33 21.90 8.01
C VAL A 56 -19.09 22.77 8.24
N ALA A 57 -18.69 23.01 9.49
CA ALA A 57 -17.47 23.76 9.79
C ALA A 57 -16.21 23.10 9.21
N VAL A 58 -16.09 21.77 9.33
CA VAL A 58 -15.01 20.99 8.70
C VAL A 58 -15.06 21.11 7.17
N THR A 59 -16.27 21.05 6.57
CA THR A 59 -16.46 21.23 5.12
C THR A 59 -15.96 22.60 4.66
N VAL A 60 -16.35 23.66 5.37
CA VAL A 60 -15.94 25.04 5.08
C VAL A 60 -14.43 25.21 5.26
N PHE A 61 -13.84 24.59 6.28
CA PHE A 61 -12.39 24.59 6.48
C PHE A 61 -11.66 24.00 5.25
N PHE A 62 -12.04 22.81 4.79
CA PHE A 62 -11.43 22.20 3.60
C PHE A 62 -11.72 22.99 2.32
N LEU A 63 -12.89 23.62 2.20
CA LEU A 63 -13.21 24.50 1.08
C LEU A 63 -12.27 25.73 1.04
N VAL A 64 -12.08 26.39 2.17
CA VAL A 64 -11.17 27.55 2.24
C VAL A 64 -9.73 27.10 1.95
N GLU A 65 -9.31 25.98 2.54
CA GLU A 65 -7.98 25.42 2.35
C GLU A 65 -7.69 25.11 0.87
N ILE A 66 -8.62 24.47 0.16
CA ILE A 66 -8.43 24.15 -1.25
C ILE A 66 -8.46 25.37 -2.15
N LEU A 67 -9.29 26.37 -1.83
CA LEU A 67 -9.32 27.65 -2.55
C LEU A 67 -7.99 28.41 -2.41
N ILE A 68 -7.41 28.42 -1.21
CA ILE A 68 -6.08 29.00 -0.98
C ILE A 68 -5.01 28.24 -1.77
N ARG A 69 -5.04 26.90 -1.73
CA ARG A 69 -4.08 26.06 -2.46
C ARG A 69 -4.18 26.27 -3.98
N MET A 70 -5.39 26.44 -4.50
CA MET A 70 -5.67 26.73 -5.90
C MET A 70 -5.22 28.15 -6.30
N ALA A 71 -5.42 29.14 -5.43
CA ALA A 71 -5.00 30.53 -5.66
C ALA A 71 -3.48 30.74 -5.54
N ALA A 72 -2.78 29.91 -4.77
CA ALA A 72 -1.33 29.95 -4.62
C ALA A 72 -0.59 29.45 -5.89
N GLU A 73 -1.23 28.62 -6.70
CA GLU A 73 -0.64 28.10 -7.92
C GLU A 73 -0.74 29.08 -9.10
N ARG A 74 0.30 29.09 -9.96
CA ARG A 74 0.38 30.04 -11.07
C ARG A 74 -0.73 29.87 -12.12
N ASN A 75 -1.23 28.65 -12.29
CA ASN A 75 -2.25 28.29 -13.29
C ASN A 75 -3.15 27.17 -12.73
N LEU A 76 -4.46 27.24 -12.97
CA LEU A 76 -5.41 26.18 -12.57
C LEU A 76 -5.07 24.82 -13.19
N VAL A 77 -4.49 24.80 -14.39
CA VAL A 77 -4.03 23.56 -15.03
C VAL A 77 -2.92 22.87 -14.21
N SER A 78 -2.10 23.64 -13.50
CA SER A 78 -1.07 23.09 -12.61
C SER A 78 -1.69 22.38 -11.40
N PHE A 79 -2.85 22.86 -10.94
CA PHE A 79 -3.58 22.30 -9.80
C PHE A 79 -4.09 20.91 -10.12
N PHE A 80 -4.81 20.80 -11.24
CA PHE A 80 -5.45 19.55 -11.65
C PHE A 80 -4.47 18.51 -12.20
N LYS A 81 -3.19 18.85 -12.38
CA LYS A 81 -2.13 17.87 -12.67
C LYS A 81 -1.66 17.09 -11.43
N LYS A 82 -1.89 17.61 -10.23
CA LYS A 82 -1.53 16.93 -8.97
C LYS A 82 -2.69 16.05 -8.53
N GLY A 83 -2.52 14.72 -8.56
CA GLY A 83 -3.60 13.77 -8.26
C GLY A 83 -4.29 14.01 -6.92
N TRP A 84 -3.54 14.35 -5.87
CA TRP A 84 -4.09 14.66 -4.54
C TRP A 84 -4.93 15.94 -4.50
N ASN A 85 -4.55 16.96 -5.26
CA ASN A 85 -5.35 18.17 -5.39
C ASN A 85 -6.70 17.90 -6.09
N VAL A 86 -6.69 17.01 -7.09
CA VAL A 86 -7.92 16.56 -7.77
C VAL A 86 -8.82 15.79 -6.79
N PHE A 87 -8.24 14.88 -6.01
CA PHE A 87 -8.98 14.13 -5.00
C PHE A 87 -9.62 15.05 -3.97
N ASP A 88 -8.84 15.95 -3.34
CA ASP A 88 -9.36 16.90 -2.36
C ASP A 88 -10.48 17.77 -2.95
N PHE A 89 -10.33 18.19 -4.22
CA PHE A 89 -11.35 18.97 -4.92
C PHE A 89 -12.64 18.20 -5.13
N LEU A 90 -12.56 16.95 -5.57
CA LEU A 90 -13.72 16.08 -5.75
C LEU A 90 -14.45 15.85 -4.41
N ILE A 91 -13.72 15.56 -3.34
CA ILE A 91 -14.33 15.33 -2.03
C ILE A 91 -15.02 16.59 -1.48
N VAL A 92 -14.38 17.76 -1.62
CA VAL A 92 -14.96 19.04 -1.19
C VAL A 92 -16.19 19.40 -2.02
N THR A 93 -16.11 19.30 -3.35
CA THR A 93 -17.25 19.63 -4.22
C THR A 93 -18.43 18.67 -4.03
N ALA A 94 -18.18 17.36 -3.94
CA ALA A 94 -19.21 16.37 -3.62
C ALA A 94 -19.88 16.64 -2.26
N SER A 95 -19.13 17.22 -1.32
CA SER A 95 -19.64 17.58 0.01
C SER A 95 -20.55 18.81 0.02
N LEU A 96 -20.36 19.73 -0.94
CA LEU A 96 -21.08 21.00 -1.05
C LEU A 96 -22.46 20.87 -1.70
N ILE A 97 -22.75 19.76 -2.38
CA ILE A 97 -24.01 19.55 -3.11
C ILE A 97 -25.19 19.71 -2.13
N PRO A 98 -26.07 20.72 -2.34
CA PRO A 98 -27.24 20.93 -1.49
C PRO A 98 -28.30 19.87 -1.76
N MET A 99 -29.14 19.61 -0.76
CA MET A 99 -29.96 18.39 -0.67
C MET A 99 -31.45 18.62 -0.96
N ASP A 100 -31.80 19.74 -1.59
CA ASP A 100 -33.17 20.28 -1.53
C ASP A 100 -34.07 19.96 -2.74
N ASP A 101 -33.60 19.23 -3.77
CA ASP A 101 -34.44 18.86 -4.93
C ASP A 101 -34.89 17.39 -4.90
N SER A 102 -36.22 17.20 -5.01
CA SER A 102 -36.99 15.99 -4.65
C SER A 102 -36.56 14.68 -5.34
N GLU A 103 -35.97 14.73 -6.53
CA GLU A 103 -35.49 13.54 -7.25
C GLU A 103 -34.02 13.22 -6.98
N MET A 104 -33.23 14.23 -6.61
CA MET A 104 -31.80 14.09 -6.29
C MET A 104 -31.57 13.74 -4.81
N VAL A 105 -32.59 13.82 -3.96
CA VAL A 105 -32.46 13.62 -2.51
C VAL A 105 -31.80 12.30 -2.14
N LEU A 106 -32.15 11.19 -2.80
CA LEU A 106 -31.61 9.87 -2.46
C LEU A 106 -30.12 9.75 -2.81
N LEU A 107 -29.75 10.18 -4.03
CA LEU A 107 -28.35 10.21 -4.46
C LEU A 107 -27.55 11.16 -3.57
N ALA A 108 -28.08 12.35 -3.30
CA ALA A 108 -27.47 13.35 -2.45
C ALA A 108 -27.26 12.82 -1.00
N ARG A 109 -28.20 12.02 -0.46
CA ARG A 109 -27.99 11.30 0.81
C ARG A 109 -26.82 10.32 0.75
N LEU A 110 -26.68 9.56 -0.33
CA LEU A 110 -25.54 8.65 -0.53
C LEU A 110 -24.22 9.41 -0.65
N LEU A 111 -24.22 10.59 -1.30
CA LEU A 111 -23.02 11.43 -1.42
C LEU A 111 -22.48 11.89 -0.06
N ARG A 112 -23.30 11.89 1.01
CA ARG A 112 -22.83 12.20 2.37
C ARG A 112 -21.79 11.20 2.88
N ILE A 113 -21.81 9.96 2.39
CA ILE A 113 -20.79 8.94 2.74
C ILE A 113 -19.41 9.38 2.22
N PHE A 114 -19.33 10.13 1.12
CA PHE A 114 -18.05 10.65 0.63
C PHE A 114 -17.40 11.64 1.58
N ARG A 115 -18.13 12.24 2.53
CA ARG A 115 -17.55 13.10 3.57
C ARG A 115 -16.60 12.33 4.48
N VAL A 116 -16.82 11.03 4.67
CA VAL A 116 -15.91 10.14 5.40
C VAL A 116 -14.56 10.04 4.70
N LEU A 117 -14.53 10.15 3.36
CA LEU A 117 -13.28 10.16 2.59
C LEU A 117 -12.41 11.38 2.89
N ARG A 118 -12.92 12.43 3.54
CA ARG A 118 -12.08 13.52 4.06
C ARG A 118 -11.06 13.04 5.08
N LEU A 119 -11.26 11.88 5.73
CA LEU A 119 -10.22 11.26 6.55
C LEU A 119 -8.95 11.01 5.73
N VAL A 120 -9.10 10.59 4.48
CA VAL A 120 -7.97 10.41 3.56
C VAL A 120 -7.30 11.75 3.26
N SER A 121 -8.07 12.82 3.03
CA SER A 121 -7.51 14.17 2.83
C SER A 121 -6.84 14.75 4.08
N MET A 122 -7.34 14.41 5.28
CA MET A 122 -6.84 14.94 6.56
C MET A 122 -5.59 14.22 7.05
N ILE A 123 -5.47 12.90 6.82
CA ILE A 123 -4.44 12.03 7.36
C ILE A 123 -3.39 11.75 6.27
N PRO A 124 -2.21 12.40 6.29
CA PRO A 124 -1.17 12.20 5.30
C PRO A 124 -0.69 10.74 5.21
N GLU A 125 -0.72 10.02 6.32
CA GLU A 125 -0.36 8.61 6.39
C GLU A 125 -1.31 7.75 5.53
N LEU A 126 -2.62 8.04 5.51
CA LEU A 126 -3.57 7.36 4.62
C LEU A 126 -3.27 7.67 3.14
N GLN A 127 -2.90 8.91 2.83
CA GLN A 127 -2.50 9.29 1.47
C GLN A 127 -1.23 8.54 1.05
N MET A 128 -0.25 8.45 1.94
CA MET A 128 0.99 7.73 1.68
C MET A 128 0.73 6.24 1.44
N LEU A 129 -0.12 5.61 2.26
CA LEU A 129 -0.52 4.21 2.09
C LEU A 129 -1.25 3.98 0.75
N LEU A 130 -2.24 4.80 0.44
CA LEU A 130 -2.97 4.71 -0.84
C LEU A 130 -2.06 5.01 -2.04
N ALA A 131 -1.16 5.99 -1.94
CA ALA A 131 -0.17 6.28 -2.98
C ALA A 131 0.76 5.07 -3.21
N ALA A 132 1.19 4.40 -2.13
CA ALA A 132 2.01 3.20 -2.25
C ALA A 132 1.25 2.06 -2.96
N LEU A 133 -0.03 1.86 -2.62
CA LEU A 133 -0.90 0.89 -3.31
C LEU A 133 -1.10 1.24 -4.78
N VAL A 134 -1.41 2.49 -5.11
CA VAL A 134 -1.61 2.90 -6.51
C VAL A 134 -0.30 2.82 -7.30
N LYS A 135 0.84 3.12 -6.68
CA LYS A 135 2.17 3.03 -7.31
C LYS A 135 2.61 1.59 -7.61
N SER A 136 2.04 0.58 -6.93
CA SER A 136 2.34 -0.83 -7.22
C SER A 136 1.54 -1.37 -8.42
N ILE A 137 0.34 -0.85 -8.68
CA ILE A 137 -0.55 -1.32 -9.76
C ILE A 137 0.12 -1.35 -11.15
N PRO A 138 0.82 -0.29 -11.63
CA PRO A 138 1.38 -0.27 -12.98
C PRO A 138 2.35 -1.42 -13.28
N ARG A 139 3.09 -1.89 -12.26
CA ARG A 139 4.04 -3.01 -12.40
C ARG A 139 3.32 -4.31 -12.77
N MET A 140 2.04 -4.40 -12.45
CA MET A 140 1.20 -5.59 -12.61
C MET A 140 0.31 -5.50 -13.86
N GLY A 141 0.38 -4.41 -14.63
CA GLY A 141 -0.55 -4.14 -15.74
C GLY A 141 -0.65 -5.28 -16.75
N TYR A 142 0.49 -5.86 -17.15
CA TYR A 142 0.51 -7.00 -18.08
C TYR A 142 -0.12 -8.27 -17.50
N VAL A 143 0.08 -8.51 -16.20
CA VAL A 143 -0.49 -9.67 -15.51
C VAL A 143 -2.01 -9.50 -15.37
N VAL A 144 -2.46 -8.31 -15.00
CA VAL A 144 -3.90 -7.98 -14.93
C VAL A 144 -4.55 -8.12 -16.31
N LEU A 145 -3.90 -7.67 -17.37
CA LEU A 145 -4.38 -7.84 -18.74
C LEU A 145 -4.47 -9.32 -19.13
N LEU A 146 -3.44 -10.10 -18.84
CA LEU A 146 -3.43 -11.54 -19.08
C LEU A 146 -4.58 -12.24 -18.33
N MET A 147 -4.75 -11.92 -17.05
CA MET A 147 -5.83 -12.44 -16.21
C MET A 147 -7.20 -12.07 -16.78
N PHE A 148 -7.38 -10.82 -17.24
CA PHE A 148 -8.62 -10.39 -17.89
C PHE A 148 -8.93 -11.19 -19.17
N ILE A 149 -7.91 -11.42 -20.02
CA ILE A 149 -8.06 -12.23 -21.24
C ILE A 149 -8.51 -13.66 -20.91
N ILE A 150 -7.88 -14.28 -19.90
CA ILE A 150 -8.24 -15.63 -19.45
C ILE A 150 -9.67 -15.65 -18.91
N PHE A 151 -10.03 -14.71 -18.04
CA PHE A 151 -11.38 -14.60 -17.50
C PHE A 151 -12.40 -14.46 -18.61
N TYR A 152 -12.13 -13.62 -19.61
CA TYR A 152 -13.03 -13.43 -20.74
C TYR A 152 -13.21 -14.70 -21.57
N ILE A 153 -12.12 -15.42 -21.88
CA ILE A 153 -12.17 -16.67 -22.64
C ILE A 153 -12.97 -17.74 -21.88
N TYR A 154 -12.67 -17.94 -20.59
CA TYR A 154 -13.42 -18.89 -19.77
C TYR A 154 -14.88 -18.46 -19.62
N ALA A 155 -15.16 -17.17 -19.41
CA ALA A 155 -16.53 -16.67 -19.31
C ALA A 155 -17.33 -16.92 -20.59
N ALA A 156 -16.73 -16.69 -21.76
CA ALA A 156 -17.34 -16.99 -23.05
C ALA A 156 -17.63 -18.50 -23.17
N LEU A 157 -16.65 -19.36 -22.85
CA LEU A 157 -16.83 -20.81 -22.87
C LEU A 157 -17.91 -21.28 -21.89
N GLY A 158 -17.86 -20.85 -20.63
CA GLY A 158 -18.84 -21.20 -19.61
C GLY A 158 -20.25 -20.71 -19.97
N SER A 159 -20.38 -19.48 -20.47
CA SER A 159 -21.68 -18.97 -20.94
C SER A 159 -22.21 -19.70 -22.18
N PHE A 160 -21.35 -20.35 -22.97
CA PHE A 160 -21.80 -21.17 -24.08
C PHE A 160 -22.15 -22.60 -23.65
N LEU A 161 -21.41 -23.16 -22.69
CA LEU A 161 -21.54 -24.56 -22.27
C LEU A 161 -22.57 -24.78 -21.17
N PHE A 162 -22.76 -23.80 -20.27
CA PHE A 162 -23.50 -23.98 -19.02
C PHE A 162 -24.71 -23.04 -18.89
N HIS A 163 -25.03 -22.26 -19.92
CA HIS A 163 -26.20 -21.37 -19.94
C HIS A 163 -27.49 -22.10 -19.58
N ASP A 164 -27.73 -23.26 -20.19
CA ASP A 164 -28.95 -24.04 -19.98
C ASP A 164 -28.97 -24.77 -18.62
N VAL A 165 -27.83 -24.85 -17.91
CA VAL A 165 -27.75 -25.45 -16.58
C VAL A 165 -28.18 -24.45 -15.52
N ASP A 166 -27.63 -23.23 -15.57
CA ASP A 166 -27.93 -22.16 -14.63
C ASP A 166 -27.74 -20.79 -15.30
N GLU A 167 -28.86 -20.22 -15.75
CA GLU A 167 -28.88 -18.90 -16.40
C GLU A 167 -28.43 -17.78 -15.46
N PHE A 168 -28.63 -17.93 -14.14
CA PHE A 168 -28.20 -16.94 -13.15
C PHE A 168 -26.68 -16.87 -13.03
N LEU A 169 -25.98 -17.98 -13.25
CA LEU A 169 -24.52 -18.06 -13.18
C LEU A 169 -23.83 -17.95 -14.56
N TRP A 170 -24.50 -18.36 -15.63
CA TRP A 170 -23.91 -18.51 -16.97
C TRP A 170 -24.68 -17.79 -18.08
N GLY A 171 -25.70 -16.99 -17.74
CA GLY A 171 -26.62 -16.37 -18.69
C GLY A 171 -25.96 -15.55 -19.80
N ASN A 172 -24.87 -14.87 -19.49
CA ASN A 172 -24.04 -14.16 -20.48
C ASN A 172 -22.59 -14.04 -19.99
N ILE A 173 -21.71 -13.52 -20.86
CA ILE A 173 -20.28 -13.38 -20.56
C ILE A 173 -20.03 -12.51 -19.32
N SER A 174 -20.77 -11.43 -19.11
CA SER A 174 -20.60 -10.55 -17.94
C SER A 174 -20.96 -11.25 -16.63
N ILE A 175 -22.06 -12.00 -16.63
CA ILE A 175 -22.48 -12.82 -15.49
C ILE A 175 -21.47 -13.94 -15.23
N ALA A 176 -21.05 -14.65 -16.29
CA ALA A 176 -20.05 -15.71 -16.20
C ALA A 176 -18.69 -15.20 -15.68
N MET A 177 -18.29 -13.97 -16.02
CA MET A 177 -17.10 -13.33 -15.44
C MET A 177 -17.24 -13.10 -13.92
N LEU A 178 -18.43 -12.76 -13.41
CA LEU A 178 -18.68 -12.65 -11.98
C LEU A 178 -18.64 -14.03 -11.29
N THR A 179 -19.24 -15.04 -11.90
CA THR A 179 -19.17 -16.43 -11.44
C THR A 179 -17.71 -16.93 -11.39
N LEU A 180 -16.91 -16.62 -12.40
CA LEU A 180 -15.49 -16.96 -12.43
C LEU A 180 -14.66 -16.16 -11.42
N PHE A 181 -15.04 -14.90 -11.13
CA PHE A 181 -14.41 -14.14 -10.05
C PHE A 181 -14.65 -14.79 -8.69
N ARG A 182 -15.88 -15.21 -8.41
CA ARG A 182 -16.23 -16.04 -7.25
C ARG A 182 -15.35 -17.29 -7.16
N ILE A 183 -15.28 -18.06 -8.25
CA ILE A 183 -14.46 -19.29 -8.31
C ILE A 183 -12.96 -18.99 -8.09
N ALA A 184 -12.43 -17.91 -8.66
CA ALA A 184 -11.03 -17.51 -8.50
C ALA A 184 -10.67 -17.11 -7.06
N THR A 185 -11.65 -16.65 -6.27
CA THR A 185 -11.49 -16.41 -4.83
C THR A 185 -11.64 -17.68 -3.98
N PHE A 186 -11.80 -18.84 -4.62
CA PHE A 186 -12.10 -20.12 -3.99
C PHE A 186 -13.40 -20.14 -3.17
N GLU A 187 -14.29 -19.18 -3.40
CA GLU A 187 -15.58 -19.12 -2.73
C GLU A 187 -16.57 -20.02 -3.45
N ASP A 188 -17.01 -21.09 -2.77
CA ASP A 188 -18.13 -21.95 -3.14
C ASP A 188 -18.10 -22.47 -4.60
N TRP A 189 -16.89 -22.69 -5.12
CA TRP A 189 -16.69 -23.14 -6.49
C TRP A 189 -17.13 -24.59 -6.72
N THR A 190 -17.16 -25.40 -5.66
CA THR A 190 -17.61 -26.80 -5.71
C THR A 190 -19.09 -26.91 -5.98
N ASP A 191 -19.91 -26.01 -5.44
CA ASP A 191 -21.37 -26.05 -5.63
C ASP A 191 -21.73 -25.67 -7.06
N VAL A 192 -21.06 -24.65 -7.61
CA VAL A 192 -21.16 -24.28 -9.03
C VAL A 192 -20.72 -25.45 -9.93
N MET A 193 -19.62 -26.12 -9.58
CA MET A 193 -19.15 -27.30 -10.29
C MET A 193 -20.17 -28.43 -10.24
N TYR A 194 -20.68 -28.79 -9.05
CA TYR A 194 -21.63 -29.89 -8.87
C TYR A 194 -22.91 -29.67 -9.68
N ALA A 195 -23.45 -28.45 -9.70
CA ALA A 195 -24.61 -28.12 -10.53
C ALA A 195 -24.38 -28.43 -12.01
N THR A 196 -23.21 -28.06 -12.55
CA THR A 196 -22.86 -28.41 -13.95
C THR A 196 -22.51 -29.87 -14.14
N GLN A 197 -22.02 -30.55 -13.10
CA GLN A 197 -21.60 -31.96 -13.16
C GLN A 197 -22.80 -32.91 -13.22
N GLU A 198 -23.96 -32.50 -12.69
CA GLU A 198 -25.22 -33.25 -12.82
C GLU A 198 -25.62 -33.46 -14.29
N VAL A 199 -25.30 -32.49 -15.16
CA VAL A 199 -25.57 -32.55 -16.60
C VAL A 199 -24.34 -33.01 -17.39
N TYR A 200 -23.18 -32.46 -17.07
CA TYR A 200 -21.92 -32.71 -17.77
C TYR A 200 -20.88 -33.30 -16.81
N VAL A 201 -20.78 -34.63 -16.76
CA VAL A 201 -19.90 -35.37 -15.83
C VAL A 201 -18.43 -34.90 -15.83
N TRP A 202 -17.93 -34.41 -16.97
CA TRP A 202 -16.55 -33.93 -17.11
C TRP A 202 -16.37 -32.42 -16.88
N SER A 203 -17.41 -31.71 -16.42
CA SER A 203 -17.35 -30.25 -16.19
C SER A 203 -16.29 -29.87 -15.17
N TRP A 204 -15.96 -30.74 -14.20
CA TRP A 204 -14.90 -30.52 -13.22
C TRP A 204 -13.55 -30.15 -13.85
N ILE A 205 -13.26 -30.61 -15.07
CA ILE A 205 -12.03 -30.25 -15.79
C ILE A 205 -11.98 -28.74 -16.05
N TYR A 206 -13.09 -28.14 -16.49
CA TYR A 206 -13.18 -26.70 -16.77
C TYR A 206 -12.84 -25.86 -15.52
N TYR A 207 -13.38 -26.24 -14.37
CA TYR A 207 -13.13 -25.52 -13.11
C TYR A 207 -11.70 -25.72 -12.62
N LEU A 208 -11.20 -26.95 -12.63
CA LEU A 208 -9.83 -27.23 -12.19
C LEU A 208 -8.81 -26.52 -13.09
N THR A 209 -8.97 -26.55 -14.41
CA THR A 209 -8.03 -25.86 -15.31
C THR A 209 -8.06 -24.35 -15.10
N PHE A 210 -9.24 -23.76 -14.89
CA PHE A 210 -9.39 -22.35 -14.55
C PHE A 210 -8.69 -22.01 -13.22
N ILE A 211 -8.96 -22.79 -12.18
CA ILE A 211 -8.40 -22.60 -10.84
C ILE A 211 -6.88 -22.71 -10.86
N PHE A 212 -6.33 -23.78 -11.46
CA PHE A 212 -4.88 -23.96 -11.55
C PHE A 212 -4.21 -22.80 -12.29
N LEU A 213 -4.80 -22.36 -13.40
CA LEU A 213 -4.23 -21.31 -14.22
C LEU A 213 -4.30 -19.94 -13.53
N THR A 214 -5.42 -19.60 -12.89
CA THR A 214 -5.57 -18.35 -12.13
C THR A 214 -4.73 -18.33 -10.86
N ALA A 215 -4.71 -19.42 -10.08
CA ALA A 215 -3.87 -19.54 -8.89
C ALA A 215 -2.37 -19.46 -9.24
N PHE A 216 -1.95 -20.09 -10.34
CA PHE A 216 -0.56 -20.03 -10.80
C PHE A 216 -0.17 -18.61 -11.22
N ILE A 217 -1.03 -17.90 -11.97
CA ILE A 217 -0.78 -16.51 -12.35
C ILE A 217 -0.71 -15.61 -11.12
N PHE A 218 -1.64 -15.77 -10.18
CA PHE A 218 -1.64 -15.01 -8.93
C PHE A 218 -0.38 -15.27 -8.09
N LEU A 219 0.07 -16.52 -8.00
CA LEU A 219 1.30 -16.88 -7.30
C LEU A 219 2.52 -16.26 -7.97
N ASN A 220 2.65 -16.36 -9.29
CA ASN A 220 3.76 -15.75 -10.04
C ASN A 220 3.76 -14.23 -9.92
N MET A 221 2.58 -13.62 -9.87
CA MET A 221 2.42 -12.20 -9.64
C MET A 221 2.91 -11.79 -8.24
N MET A 222 2.50 -12.52 -7.21
CA MET A 222 2.94 -12.30 -5.82
C MET A 222 4.46 -12.44 -5.70
N ILE A 223 5.03 -13.53 -6.24
CA ILE A 223 6.48 -13.73 -6.27
C ILE A 223 7.16 -12.59 -7.03
N GLY A 224 6.63 -12.18 -8.18
CA GLY A 224 7.16 -11.06 -8.95
C GLY A 224 7.20 -9.74 -8.16
N ILE A 225 6.15 -9.44 -7.39
CA ILE A 225 6.12 -8.24 -6.53
C ILE A 225 7.13 -8.34 -5.40
N VAL A 226 7.18 -9.48 -4.70
CA VAL A 226 8.12 -9.70 -3.59
C VAL A 226 9.56 -9.59 -4.09
N LEU A 227 9.88 -10.23 -5.22
CA LEU A 227 11.20 -10.15 -5.84
C LEU A 227 11.55 -8.72 -6.25
N ASP A 228 10.61 -7.99 -6.85
CA ASP A 228 10.83 -6.59 -7.25
C ASP A 228 11.03 -5.66 -6.05
N VAL A 229 10.42 -5.93 -4.91
CA VAL A 229 10.68 -5.20 -3.65
C VAL A 229 12.05 -5.57 -3.08
N MET A 230 12.37 -6.87 -2.99
CA MET A 230 13.66 -7.34 -2.47
C MET A 230 14.85 -6.84 -3.31
N GLN A 231 14.72 -6.84 -4.63
CA GLN A 231 15.76 -6.32 -5.53
C GLN A 231 15.97 -4.82 -5.35
N LYS A 232 14.88 -4.05 -5.15
CA LYS A 232 15.00 -2.61 -4.87
C LYS A 232 15.67 -2.34 -3.53
N GLU A 233 15.30 -3.06 -2.48
CA GLU A 233 15.95 -2.93 -1.17
C GLU A 233 17.43 -3.31 -1.24
N SER A 234 17.76 -4.41 -1.94
CA SER A 234 19.15 -4.86 -2.09
C SER A 234 20.00 -3.87 -2.87
N ALA A 235 19.49 -3.33 -4.00
CA ALA A 235 20.20 -2.33 -4.79
C ALA A 235 20.38 -1.00 -4.02
N GLN A 236 19.43 -0.65 -3.16
CA GLN A 236 19.55 0.53 -2.31
C GLN A 236 20.61 0.35 -1.24
N LEU A 237 20.70 -0.84 -0.63
CA LEU A 237 21.78 -1.17 0.30
C LEU A 237 23.15 -1.08 -0.39
N ASP A 238 23.31 -1.67 -1.58
CA ASP A 238 24.58 -1.59 -2.34
C ASP A 238 24.95 -0.13 -2.66
N THR A 239 23.97 0.71 -3.01
CA THR A 239 24.20 2.15 -3.22
C THR A 239 24.61 2.86 -1.93
N ASP A 240 23.95 2.57 -0.81
CA ASP A 240 24.31 3.15 0.51
C ASP A 240 25.72 2.69 0.97
N TYR A 241 26.15 1.49 0.58
CA TYR A 241 27.52 1.01 0.80
C TYR A 241 28.55 1.68 -0.12
N GLU A 242 28.22 1.89 -1.39
CA GLU A 242 29.12 2.55 -2.37
C GLU A 242 29.19 4.07 -2.20
N GLU A 243 28.08 4.72 -1.80
CA GLU A 243 28.01 6.15 -1.44
C GLU A 243 28.42 6.41 0.02
N GLY A 244 28.67 5.37 0.80
CA GLY A 244 29.35 5.49 2.10
C GLY A 244 30.65 6.26 1.92
N ASP A 245 30.76 7.40 2.60
CA ASP A 245 31.84 8.38 2.45
C ASP A 245 33.17 7.66 2.17
N PRO A 246 33.81 7.84 0.99
CA PRO A 246 35.05 7.14 0.67
C PRO A 246 36.13 7.37 1.73
N ALA A 247 36.05 8.47 2.49
CA ALA A 247 36.89 8.71 3.66
C ALA A 247 36.59 7.74 4.84
N GLN A 248 35.34 7.37 5.08
CA GLN A 248 34.97 6.37 6.11
C GLN A 248 35.39 4.95 5.71
N LEU A 249 35.22 4.59 4.44
CA LEU A 249 35.69 3.30 3.90
C LEU A 249 37.22 3.20 3.95
N GLN A 250 37.93 4.29 3.67
CA GLN A 250 39.38 4.36 3.77
C GLN A 250 39.86 4.32 5.23
N ALA A 251 39.21 5.06 6.14
CA ALA A 251 39.51 5.02 7.56
C ALA A 251 39.30 3.62 8.16
N LEU A 252 38.23 2.93 7.79
CA LEU A 252 37.99 1.54 8.22
C LEU A 252 39.07 0.58 7.70
N ARG A 253 39.52 0.78 6.46
CA ARG A 253 40.61 -0.03 5.87
C ARG A 253 41.96 0.22 6.56
N ASP A 254 42.23 1.46 6.92
CA ASP A 254 43.43 1.86 7.65
C ASP A 254 43.41 1.30 9.09
N ASP A 255 42.26 1.33 9.76
CA ASP A 255 42.06 0.73 11.09
C ASP A 255 42.32 -0.78 11.07
N VAL A 256 41.78 -1.49 10.07
CA VAL A 256 42.03 -2.94 9.86
C VAL A 256 43.51 -3.23 9.64
N HIS A 257 44.21 -2.39 8.86
CA HIS A 257 45.66 -2.52 8.67
C HIS A 257 46.44 -2.29 9.98
N SER A 258 46.02 -1.31 10.79
CA SER A 258 46.66 -1.01 12.08
C SER A 258 46.49 -2.17 13.07
N LEU A 259 45.30 -2.78 13.12
CA LEU A 259 44.99 -3.94 13.96
C LEU A 259 45.83 -5.16 13.55
N LYS A 260 45.97 -5.40 12.25
CA LYS A 260 46.80 -6.48 11.73
C LYS A 260 48.26 -6.32 12.15
N MET A 261 48.80 -5.10 12.04
CA MET A 261 50.17 -4.83 12.52
C MET A 261 50.33 -5.00 14.03
N GLN A 262 49.31 -4.67 14.82
CA GLN A 262 49.34 -4.90 16.28
C GLN A 262 49.33 -6.41 16.60
N LEU A 263 48.52 -7.19 15.89
CA LEU A 263 48.50 -8.65 16.01
C LEU A 263 49.85 -9.26 15.66
N ASP A 264 50.44 -8.88 14.53
CA ASP A 264 51.76 -9.38 14.09
C ASP A 264 52.85 -9.05 15.13
N ARG A 265 52.79 -7.85 15.74
CA ARG A 265 53.71 -7.46 16.82
C ARG A 265 53.48 -8.25 18.10
N MET A 266 52.21 -8.50 18.47
CA MET A 266 51.89 -9.33 19.63
C MET A 266 52.36 -10.78 19.43
N GLU A 267 52.16 -11.33 18.23
CA GLU A 267 52.62 -12.67 17.87
C GLU A 267 54.15 -12.78 17.94
N ALA A 268 54.86 -11.80 17.38
CA ALA A 268 56.33 -11.72 17.47
C ALA A 268 56.82 -11.61 18.92
N ALA A 269 56.20 -10.74 19.74
CA ALA A 269 56.56 -10.58 21.15
C ALA A 269 56.25 -11.83 21.99
N MET A 270 55.18 -12.56 21.66
CA MET A 270 54.88 -13.87 22.26
C MET A 270 55.90 -14.92 21.84
N ALA A 271 56.32 -14.95 20.57
CA ALA A 271 57.36 -15.86 20.08
C ALA A 271 58.72 -15.60 20.74
N GLU A 272 59.13 -14.34 20.90
CA GLU A 272 60.36 -13.98 21.61
C GLU A 272 60.31 -14.36 23.10
N ARG A 273 59.17 -14.13 23.76
CA ARG A 273 58.98 -14.59 25.15
C ARG A 273 59.07 -16.11 25.26
N HIS A 274 58.50 -16.84 24.31
CA HIS A 274 58.55 -18.31 24.29
C HIS A 274 59.99 -18.83 24.08
N ALA A 275 60.75 -18.18 23.19
CA ALA A 275 62.16 -18.48 22.96
C ALA A 275 63.03 -18.17 24.19
N ALA A 276 62.76 -17.07 24.91
CA ALA A 276 63.48 -16.70 26.13
C ALA A 276 63.20 -17.62 27.33
N THR A 277 62.04 -18.29 27.37
CA THR A 277 61.68 -19.24 28.43
C THR A 277 62.13 -20.68 28.18
N THR A 278 62.76 -20.96 27.02
CA THR A 278 63.27 -22.30 26.68
C THR A 278 64.76 -22.39 27.05
N PRO A 279 65.18 -23.21 28.04
CA PRO A 279 66.59 -23.30 28.43
C PRO A 279 67.44 -23.93 27.30
N PRO A 280 68.72 -23.54 27.13
CA PRO A 280 69.59 -24.22 26.19
C PRO A 280 69.76 -25.68 26.61
N HIS A 281 69.44 -26.59 25.70
CA HIS A 281 69.63 -28.03 25.89
C HIS A 281 71.13 -28.29 26.10
N ARG A 282 71.56 -28.56 27.34
CA ARG A 282 72.92 -29.00 27.65
C ARG A 282 73.12 -30.40 27.01
N PRO A 283 74.23 -30.67 26.30
CA PRO A 283 74.56 -32.02 25.90
C PRO A 283 74.81 -32.87 27.16
N SER A 284 74.16 -34.03 27.26
CA SER A 284 74.40 -34.98 28.34
C SER A 284 75.69 -35.75 28.06
N ASP A 285 76.76 -35.44 28.80
CA ASP A 285 77.86 -36.37 29.02
C ASP A 285 77.37 -37.46 29.97
N SER A 286 77.22 -38.69 29.47
CA SER A 286 77.28 -39.89 30.30
C SER A 286 78.40 -40.78 29.76
N ALA A 287 79.52 -40.72 30.46
CA ALA A 287 80.63 -41.62 30.33
C ALA A 287 80.22 -43.06 30.72
N THR A 288 80.86 -43.99 30.03
CA THR A 288 81.12 -45.39 30.39
C THR A 288 81.40 -45.62 31.88
N THR A 289 80.74 -46.61 32.48
CA THR A 289 81.32 -47.54 33.46
C THR A 289 80.58 -48.88 33.38
N ASP A 290 81.39 -49.92 33.15
CA ASP A 290 81.24 -51.38 33.26
C ASP A 290 80.23 -52.15 32.39
#